data_AF-V9I2X4-F1
#
_entry.id   AF-V9I2X4-F1
#
_cell.length_a   1.000
_cell.length_b   1.000
_cell.length_c   1.000
_cell.angle_alpha   90.00
_cell.angle_beta   90.00
_cell.angle_gamma   90.00
#
_symmetry.space_group_name_H-M   'P 1'
#
loop_
_entity.id
_entity.type
_entity.pdbx_description
1 polymer ?
#
loop_
_entity_poly.entity_id
_entity_poly.type
_entity_poly.pdbx_seq_one_letter_code
_entity_poly.pdbx_strand_id
1 'polypeptide(L)'
;MPLVKLYFTPALLLLVLACSQVSQSVPLMGTGPMTDTCVLYAHTLLQNITDTLTQNNLFSGIDCTKQSVELNMETNTPSVCAPQKSTCSGIINSQFDQDSCLTNIGEDLHHFYKFLAAQPDPDSLLAPTVLLSLRELMENCFKWSLPTDLAENEAADRPSTYDERLSLCKVLKGFHVRSITINRAIAYLNSGEHTK
;
A
#
# COMPACT_ATOMS: atom_id res chain seq x y z
N MET A 1 59.15 19.72 26.27
CA MET A 1 58.12 19.00 25.49
C MET A 1 57.11 18.38 26.45
N PRO A 2 55.90 18.94 26.62
CA PRO A 2 54.81 18.20 27.25
C PRO A 2 53.96 17.53 26.16
N LEU A 3 53.73 16.23 26.32
CA LEU A 3 52.77 15.45 25.55
C LEU A 3 51.35 15.86 25.97
N VAL A 4 50.66 16.61 25.10
CA VAL A 4 49.24 16.91 25.27
C VAL A 4 48.44 15.65 24.92
N LYS A 5 47.90 14.98 25.94
CA LYS A 5 46.89 13.92 25.74
C LYS A 5 45.58 14.56 25.28
N LEU A 6 45.28 14.45 23.99
CA LEU A 6 43.96 14.73 23.44
C LEU A 6 43.00 13.63 23.88
N TYR A 7 42.26 13.88 24.97
CA TYR A 7 41.09 13.07 25.31
C TYR A 7 39.96 13.41 24.33
N PHE A 8 39.82 12.60 23.28
CA PHE A 8 38.63 12.63 22.43
C PHE A 8 37.45 12.06 23.23
N THR A 9 36.63 12.94 23.78
CA THR A 9 35.34 12.58 24.37
C THR A 9 34.42 12.05 23.27
N PRO A 10 33.87 10.82 23.38
CA PRO A 10 32.97 10.25 22.37
C PRO A 10 31.65 11.04 22.22
N ALA A 11 31.35 11.94 23.15
CA ALA A 11 30.21 12.85 23.10
C ALA A 11 30.28 13.88 21.95
N LEU A 12 31.47 14.26 21.48
CA LEU A 12 31.63 15.24 20.39
C LEU A 12 31.39 14.62 19.00
N LEU A 13 31.58 13.30 18.84
CA LEU A 13 31.27 12.59 17.60
C LEU A 13 29.77 12.35 17.40
N LEU A 14 28.97 12.34 18.47
CA LEU A 14 27.52 12.18 18.41
C LEU A 14 26.79 13.45 17.92
N LEU A 15 27.44 14.63 18.00
CA LEU A 15 26.89 15.88 17.48
C LEU A 15 26.94 16.00 15.95
N VAL A 16 27.78 15.21 15.28
CA VAL A 16 27.90 15.21 13.81
C VAL A 16 26.86 14.29 13.15
N LEU A 17 26.24 13.38 13.92
CA LEU A 17 25.22 12.42 13.45
C LEU A 17 23.79 12.90 13.68
N ALA A 18 23.59 14.07 14.31
CA ALA A 18 22.28 14.68 14.42
C ALA A 18 21.90 15.35 13.09
N CYS A 19 21.48 14.54 12.12
CA CYS A 19 20.76 15.01 10.95
C CYS A 19 19.35 15.44 11.39
N SER A 20 19.25 16.51 12.18
CA SER A 20 17.99 17.12 12.59
C SER A 20 17.48 18.04 11.47
N GLN A 21 17.24 17.46 10.29
CA GLN A 21 16.32 18.07 9.35
C GLN A 21 14.96 17.48 9.69
N VAL A 22 14.28 18.12 10.64
CA VAL A 22 12.82 17.99 10.71
C VAL A 22 12.34 18.58 9.39
N SER A 23 12.15 17.72 8.39
CA SER A 23 11.45 18.10 7.17
C SER A 23 10.07 18.53 7.62
N GLN A 24 9.87 19.83 7.75
CA GLN A 24 8.55 20.38 7.95
C GLN A 24 7.83 20.16 6.64
N SER A 25 7.09 19.05 6.54
CA SER A 25 6.01 18.89 5.58
C SER A 25 4.97 19.94 5.91
N VAL A 26 5.17 21.16 5.40
CA VAL A 26 4.11 22.16 5.37
C VAL A 26 3.01 21.56 4.49
N PRO A 27 1.74 21.54 4.93
CA PRO A 27 0.65 21.12 4.07
C PRO A 27 0.51 22.15 2.95
N LEU A 28 1.22 21.92 1.86
CA LEU A 28 0.91 22.54 0.60
C LEU A 28 -0.34 21.85 0.10
N MET A 29 -1.41 22.61 -0.10
CA MET A 29 -2.53 22.14 -0.93
C MET A 29 -1.97 21.96 -2.34
N GLY A 30 -1.46 20.76 -2.62
CA GLY A 30 -0.97 20.38 -3.92
C GLY A 30 -2.17 20.20 -4.85
N THR A 31 -2.15 20.85 -6.00
CA THR A 31 -2.96 20.47 -7.16
C THR A 31 -2.39 19.19 -7.77
N GLY A 32 -2.21 18.15 -6.96
CA GLY A 32 -1.74 16.85 -7.39
C GLY A 32 -2.80 16.13 -8.24
N PRO A 33 -2.41 15.10 -9.01
CA PRO A 33 -3.37 14.31 -9.81
C PRO A 33 -4.35 13.51 -8.92
N MET A 34 -4.04 13.37 -7.63
CA MET A 34 -4.86 12.64 -6.65
C MET A 34 -5.61 13.59 -5.72
N THR A 35 -6.91 13.38 -5.58
CA THR A 35 -7.79 14.18 -4.73
C THR A 35 -7.77 13.70 -3.28
N ASP A 36 -8.22 14.54 -2.35
CA ASP A 36 -8.42 14.16 -0.94
C ASP A 36 -9.40 12.99 -0.81
N THR A 37 -10.37 12.90 -1.72
CA THR A 37 -11.29 11.75 -1.81
C THR A 37 -10.55 10.45 -2.12
N CYS A 38 -9.53 10.48 -2.97
CA CYS A 38 -8.71 9.30 -3.26
C CYS A 38 -7.84 8.87 -2.10
N VAL A 39 -7.33 9.83 -1.31
CA VAL A 39 -6.67 9.55 -0.04
C VAL A 39 -7.65 8.85 0.91
N LEU A 40 -8.89 9.34 1.02
CA LEU A 40 -9.92 8.70 1.84
C LEU A 40 -10.24 7.28 1.39
N TYR A 41 -10.50 7.04 0.10
CA TYR A 41 -10.78 5.68 -0.40
C TYR A 41 -9.61 4.71 -0.16
N ALA A 42 -8.37 5.17 -0.35
CA ALA A 42 -7.19 4.35 -0.09
C ALA A 42 -7.05 3.98 1.39
N HIS A 43 -7.35 4.92 2.29
CA HIS A 43 -7.36 4.67 3.73
C HIS A 43 -8.47 3.70 4.13
N THR A 44 -9.69 3.89 3.62
CA THR A 44 -10.82 2.99 3.87
C THR A 44 -10.49 1.56 3.41
N LEU A 45 -9.89 1.40 2.24
CA LEU A 45 -9.45 0.08 1.77
C LEU A 45 -8.43 -0.55 2.72
N LEU A 46 -7.40 0.19 3.14
CA LEU A 46 -6.39 -0.30 4.06
C LEU A 46 -6.99 -0.69 5.42
N GLN A 47 -7.90 0.12 5.95
CA GLN A 47 -8.63 -0.15 7.18
C GLN A 47 -9.43 -1.45 7.05
N ASN A 48 -10.23 -1.58 6.00
CA ASN A 48 -11.07 -2.77 5.78
C ASN A 48 -10.24 -4.05 5.62
N ILE A 49 -9.11 -4.00 4.90
CA ILE A 49 -8.18 -5.13 4.81
C ILE A 49 -7.64 -5.49 6.19
N THR A 50 -7.22 -4.49 6.96
CA THR A 50 -6.68 -4.67 8.32
C THR A 50 -7.70 -5.36 9.22
N ASP A 51 -8.93 -4.84 9.24
CA ASP A 51 -10.02 -5.35 10.05
C ASP A 51 -10.40 -6.77 9.61
N THR A 52 -10.41 -7.04 8.29
CA THR A 52 -10.71 -8.37 7.74
C THR A 52 -9.67 -9.40 8.14
N LEU A 53 -8.38 -9.04 8.18
CA LEU A 53 -7.30 -9.91 8.65
C LEU A 53 -7.44 -10.32 10.14
N THR A 54 -8.28 -9.62 10.91
CA THR A 54 -8.59 -9.97 12.30
C THR A 54 -9.85 -10.85 12.46
N GLN A 55 -10.59 -11.12 11.38
CA GLN A 55 -11.82 -11.91 11.42
C GLN A 55 -11.51 -13.40 11.62
N ASN A 56 -11.93 -13.95 12.77
CA ASN A 56 -11.67 -15.34 13.13
C ASN A 56 -12.48 -16.36 12.31
N ASN A 57 -13.69 -15.99 11.89
CA ASN A 57 -14.58 -16.87 11.11
C ASN A 57 -14.05 -17.08 9.69
N LEU A 58 -13.56 -16.02 9.03
CA LEU A 58 -13.04 -16.08 7.66
C LEU A 58 -11.83 -17.03 7.53
N PHE A 59 -10.99 -17.09 8.57
CA PHE A 59 -9.78 -17.93 8.61
C PHE A 59 -9.89 -19.08 9.61
N SER A 60 -11.09 -19.59 9.89
CA SER A 60 -11.29 -20.60 10.94
C SER A 60 -10.35 -21.81 10.76
N GLY A 61 -9.59 -22.15 11.81
CA GLY A 61 -8.59 -23.22 11.79
C GLY A 61 -7.23 -22.83 11.17
N ILE A 62 -7.06 -21.57 10.77
CA ILE A 62 -5.80 -21.01 10.25
C ILE A 62 -5.40 -19.83 11.12
N ASP A 63 -4.23 -19.91 11.74
CA ASP A 63 -3.61 -18.74 12.36
C ASP A 63 -2.96 -17.87 11.27
N CYS A 64 -3.73 -16.89 10.78
CA CYS A 64 -3.30 -16.04 9.67
C CYS A 64 -2.06 -15.19 10.03
N THR A 65 -1.87 -14.85 11.31
CA THR A 65 -0.71 -14.07 11.75
C THR A 65 0.62 -14.80 11.49
N LYS A 66 0.61 -16.13 11.60
CA LYS A 66 1.78 -17.01 11.38
C LYS A 66 2.02 -17.38 9.92
N GLN A 67 1.07 -17.13 9.02
CA GLN A 67 1.23 -17.48 7.60
C GLN A 67 2.21 -16.54 6.90
N SER A 68 2.82 -17.02 5.82
CA SER A 68 3.61 -16.17 4.93
C SER A 68 2.75 -15.13 4.22
N VAL A 69 3.40 -14.12 3.66
CA VAL A 69 2.77 -13.15 2.76
C VAL A 69 2.93 -13.67 1.33
N GLU A 70 1.88 -13.58 0.53
CA GLU A 70 1.93 -13.83 -0.92
C GLU A 70 1.71 -12.52 -1.65
N LEU A 71 2.75 -12.03 -2.34
CA LEU A 71 2.73 -10.76 -3.04
C LEU A 71 2.49 -10.96 -4.53
N ASN A 72 1.73 -10.06 -5.15
CA ASN A 72 1.73 -9.92 -6.60
C ASN A 72 3.10 -9.40 -7.07
N MET A 73 3.77 -10.19 -7.90
CA MET A 73 5.10 -9.90 -8.46
C MET A 73 5.04 -9.47 -9.93
N GLU A 74 3.84 -9.36 -10.52
CA GLU A 74 3.64 -8.93 -11.92
C GLU A 74 3.87 -7.43 -12.09
N THR A 75 3.83 -6.66 -11.00
CA THR A 75 4.02 -5.21 -10.96
C THR A 75 5.32 -4.83 -10.23
N ASN A 76 5.84 -3.65 -10.55
CA ASN A 76 7.02 -3.05 -9.92
C ASN A 76 6.67 -1.89 -8.99
N THR A 77 5.43 -1.86 -8.47
CA THR A 77 4.85 -0.77 -7.66
C THR A 77 5.79 -0.21 -6.59
N PRO A 78 6.50 -1.01 -5.75
CA PRO A 78 7.36 -0.45 -4.71
C PRO A 78 8.51 0.38 -5.29
N SER A 79 9.06 -0.05 -6.42
CA SER A 79 10.20 0.63 -7.04
C SER A 79 9.77 1.84 -7.86
N VAL A 80 8.67 1.74 -8.62
CA VAL A 80 8.22 2.85 -9.49
C VAL A 80 7.51 3.94 -8.70
N CYS A 81 6.87 3.61 -7.58
CA CYS A 81 6.22 4.57 -6.68
C CYS A 81 7.12 5.02 -5.53
N ALA A 82 8.36 4.56 -5.45
CA ALA A 82 9.32 5.10 -4.50
C ALA A 82 9.69 6.54 -4.90
N PRO A 83 9.64 7.51 -3.96
CA PRO A 83 10.24 8.82 -4.20
C PRO A 83 11.71 8.63 -4.60
N GLN A 84 12.11 9.17 -5.74
CA GLN A 84 13.49 9.02 -6.18
C GLN A 84 14.41 9.94 -5.35
N LYS A 85 15.49 9.34 -4.82
CA LYS A 85 16.67 9.94 -4.16
C LYS A 85 16.45 11.27 -3.40
N SER A 86 15.81 11.21 -2.24
CA SER A 86 16.10 12.15 -1.15
C SER A 86 17.39 11.71 -0.43
N THR A 87 18.54 11.79 -1.12
CA THR A 87 19.82 11.76 -0.38
C THR A 87 19.87 12.99 0.53
N CYS A 88 20.28 12.82 1.80
CA CYS A 88 20.49 13.92 2.77
C CYS A 88 21.54 14.98 2.33
N SER A 89 21.97 14.96 1.06
CA SER A 89 23.12 15.68 0.52
C SER A 89 22.79 16.53 -0.72
N GLY A 90 21.52 16.86 -0.94
CA GLY A 90 21.09 17.79 -1.99
C GLY A 90 20.10 17.18 -2.97
N ILE A 91 19.29 18.07 -3.55
CA ILE A 91 18.24 17.77 -4.52
C ILE A 91 18.91 17.26 -5.80
N ILE A 92 18.78 15.96 -6.06
CA ILE A 92 19.00 15.41 -7.40
C ILE A 92 17.63 15.43 -8.04
N ASN A 93 17.47 16.16 -9.14
CA ASN A 93 16.24 16.16 -9.95
C ASN A 93 16.08 14.77 -10.60
N SER A 94 15.66 13.79 -9.82
CA SER A 94 15.23 12.49 -10.32
C SER A 94 13.73 12.54 -10.49
N GLN A 95 13.30 12.50 -11.75
CA GLN A 95 11.90 12.64 -12.13
C GLN A 95 11.13 11.42 -11.64
N PHE A 96 10.20 11.64 -10.70
CA PHE A 96 9.23 10.63 -10.30
C PHE A 96 8.35 10.29 -11.51
N ASP A 97 8.30 9.01 -11.88
CA ASP A 97 7.48 8.56 -13.01
C ASP A 97 6.06 8.29 -12.53
N GLN A 98 5.25 9.34 -12.55
CA GLN A 98 3.86 9.32 -12.13
C GLN A 98 3.04 8.31 -12.93
N ASP A 99 3.20 8.26 -14.25
CA ASP A 99 2.38 7.43 -15.12
C ASP A 99 2.69 5.95 -14.88
N SER A 100 3.98 5.59 -14.76
CA SER A 100 4.38 4.23 -14.39
C SER A 100 3.86 3.85 -13.01
N CYS A 101 3.95 4.75 -12.02
CA CYS A 101 3.43 4.48 -10.68
C CYS A 101 1.91 4.22 -10.70
N LEU A 102 1.12 5.11 -11.31
CA LEU A 102 -0.33 4.97 -11.39
C LEU A 102 -0.77 3.73 -12.16
N THR A 103 -0.07 3.41 -13.25
CA THR A 103 -0.33 2.19 -14.04
C THR A 103 -0.10 0.94 -13.19
N ASN A 104 1.03 0.85 -12.49
CA ASN A 104 1.36 -0.31 -11.66
C ASN A 104 0.39 -0.46 -10.47
N ILE A 105 -0.06 0.65 -9.88
CA ILE A 105 -1.11 0.62 -8.85
C ILE A 105 -2.42 0.07 -9.43
N GLY A 106 -2.83 0.55 -10.61
CA GLY A 106 -4.04 0.07 -11.28
C GLY A 106 -4.01 -1.45 -11.52
N GLU A 107 -2.89 -1.97 -12.03
CA GLU A 107 -2.68 -3.41 -12.25
C GLU A 107 -2.71 -4.22 -10.95
N ASP A 108 -2.10 -3.71 -9.87
CA ASP A 108 -2.19 -4.36 -8.56
C ASP A 108 -3.63 -4.43 -8.06
N LEU A 109 -4.37 -3.32 -8.11
CA LEU A 109 -5.75 -3.26 -7.67
C LEU A 109 -6.63 -4.22 -8.49
N HIS A 110 -6.39 -4.31 -9.81
CA HIS A 110 -7.09 -5.24 -10.69
C HIS A 110 -6.81 -6.71 -10.34
N HIS A 111 -5.54 -7.04 -10.11
CA HIS A 111 -5.12 -8.38 -9.70
C HIS A 111 -5.83 -8.80 -8.40
N PHE A 112 -5.79 -7.96 -7.37
CA PHE A 112 -6.45 -8.28 -6.10
C PHE A 112 -7.97 -8.33 -6.23
N TYR A 113 -8.59 -7.46 -7.03
CA TYR A 113 -10.02 -7.51 -7.27
C TYR A 113 -10.43 -8.85 -7.87
N LYS A 114 -9.73 -9.28 -8.93
CA LYS A 114 -10.01 -10.57 -9.60
C LYS A 114 -9.87 -11.74 -8.64
N PHE A 115 -8.80 -11.74 -7.82
CA PHE A 115 -8.60 -12.80 -6.83
C PHE A 115 -9.72 -12.83 -5.78
N LEU A 116 -10.07 -11.67 -5.22
CA LEU A 116 -11.06 -11.56 -4.14
C LEU A 116 -12.49 -11.83 -4.62
N ALA A 117 -12.86 -11.37 -5.81
CA ALA A 117 -14.17 -11.62 -6.40
C ALA A 117 -14.42 -13.12 -6.67
N ALA A 118 -13.37 -13.90 -6.89
CA ALA A 118 -13.47 -15.35 -7.11
C ALA A 118 -13.56 -16.17 -5.80
N GLN A 119 -13.42 -15.55 -4.63
CA GLN A 119 -13.43 -16.27 -3.36
C GLN A 119 -14.87 -16.60 -2.92
N PRO A 120 -15.14 -17.82 -2.42
CA PRO A 120 -16.41 -18.10 -1.75
C PRO A 120 -16.57 -17.20 -0.52
N ASP A 121 -17.71 -16.52 -0.41
CA ASP A 121 -18.04 -15.59 0.68
C ASP A 121 -19.44 -15.85 1.28
N PRO A 122 -19.71 -17.07 1.79
CA PRO A 122 -21.05 -17.46 2.26
C PRO A 122 -21.54 -16.62 3.46
N ASP A 123 -20.62 -16.10 4.27
CA ASP A 123 -20.92 -15.27 5.44
C ASP A 123 -21.00 -13.77 5.08
N SER A 124 -20.81 -13.41 3.81
CA SER A 124 -20.80 -12.03 3.32
C SER A 124 -19.84 -11.11 4.11
N LEU A 125 -18.61 -11.57 4.30
CA LEU A 125 -17.60 -10.83 5.06
C LEU A 125 -16.63 -10.09 4.15
N LEU A 126 -16.31 -10.64 2.97
CA LEU A 126 -15.35 -10.07 2.03
C LEU A 126 -16.00 -9.05 1.09
N ALA A 127 -17.14 -9.43 0.49
CA ALA A 127 -17.81 -8.65 -0.53
C ALA A 127 -18.25 -7.25 -0.05
N PRO A 128 -18.97 -7.12 1.08
CA PRO A 128 -19.42 -5.80 1.54
C PRO A 128 -18.32 -4.97 2.20
N THR A 129 -17.10 -5.50 2.39
CA THR A 129 -16.00 -4.80 3.06
C THR A 129 -14.86 -4.49 2.09
N VAL A 130 -13.91 -5.41 1.94
CA VAL A 130 -12.70 -5.24 1.13
C VAL A 130 -13.04 -5.09 -0.34
N LEU A 131 -13.92 -5.93 -0.88
CA LEU A 131 -14.24 -5.88 -2.30
C LEU A 131 -14.99 -4.60 -2.69
N LEU A 132 -15.93 -4.15 -1.84
CA LEU A 132 -16.63 -2.87 -2.02
C LEU A 132 -15.66 -1.69 -1.98
N SER A 133 -14.86 -1.56 -0.93
CA SER A 133 -13.89 -0.45 -0.80
C SER A 133 -12.81 -0.47 -1.89
N LEU A 134 -12.41 -1.66 -2.36
CA LEU A 134 -11.52 -1.81 -3.49
C LEU A 134 -12.17 -1.28 -4.78
N ARG A 135 -13.41 -1.67 -5.05
CA ARG A 135 -14.18 -1.17 -6.20
C ARG A 135 -14.31 0.35 -6.16
N GLU A 136 -14.69 0.90 -5.02
CA GLU A 136 -14.83 2.35 -4.83
C GLU A 136 -13.53 3.09 -5.13
N LEU A 137 -12.38 2.61 -4.64
CA LEU A 137 -11.09 3.20 -4.95
C LEU A 137 -10.81 3.16 -6.46
N MET A 138 -11.04 2.02 -7.11
CA MET A 138 -10.71 1.84 -8.53
C MET A 138 -11.61 2.68 -9.45
N GLU A 139 -12.91 2.71 -9.20
CA GLU A 139 -13.88 3.48 -9.98
C GLU A 139 -13.65 4.99 -9.82
N ASN A 140 -13.41 5.45 -8.60
CA ASN A 140 -13.33 6.89 -8.31
C ASN A 140 -11.94 7.49 -8.55
N CYS A 141 -10.86 6.69 -8.48
CA CYS A 141 -9.48 7.21 -8.54
C CYS A 141 -8.67 6.73 -9.75
N PHE A 142 -9.03 5.59 -10.33
CA PHE A 142 -8.29 5.00 -11.45
C PHE A 142 -9.12 4.94 -12.74
N LYS A 143 -10.33 5.52 -12.75
CA LYS A 143 -11.28 5.52 -13.87
C LYS A 143 -11.52 4.12 -14.43
N TRP A 144 -11.43 3.12 -13.56
CA TRP A 144 -11.69 1.74 -13.96
C TRP A 144 -13.20 1.53 -14.01
N SER A 145 -13.69 1.05 -15.15
CA SER A 145 -15.02 0.47 -15.25
C SER A 145 -14.92 -1.04 -15.08
N LEU A 146 -15.74 -1.62 -14.21
CA LEU A 146 -15.82 -3.07 -14.08
C LEU A 146 -16.09 -3.71 -15.45
N PRO A 147 -15.18 -4.53 -16.00
CA PRO A 147 -15.44 -5.29 -17.22
C PRO A 147 -16.65 -6.20 -16.97
N THR A 148 -17.55 -6.27 -17.94
CA THR A 148 -18.75 -7.13 -17.90
C THR A 148 -18.39 -8.58 -17.52
N ASP A 149 -17.23 -9.05 -17.97
CA ASP A 149 -16.68 -10.39 -17.75
C ASP A 149 -16.30 -10.67 -16.28
N LEU A 150 -16.08 -9.63 -15.46
CA LEU A 150 -15.85 -9.78 -14.01
C LEU A 150 -17.15 -9.88 -13.21
N ALA A 151 -18.29 -9.50 -13.79
CA ALA A 151 -19.61 -9.73 -13.20
C ALA A 151 -20.06 -11.19 -13.34
N GLU A 152 -19.46 -11.94 -14.27
CA GLU A 152 -19.80 -13.35 -14.56
C GLU A 152 -18.99 -14.37 -13.75
N ASN A 153 -17.89 -13.96 -13.11
CA ASN A 153 -17.17 -14.79 -12.15
C ASN A 153 -17.92 -14.77 -10.81
N GLU A 154 -19.11 -15.34 -10.79
CA GLU A 154 -19.87 -15.53 -9.56
C GLU A 154 -19.06 -16.44 -8.64
N ALA A 155 -18.70 -15.91 -7.47
CA ALA A 155 -18.15 -16.72 -6.39
C ALA A 155 -19.09 -17.91 -6.15
N ALA A 156 -18.52 -19.09 -5.98
CA ALA A 156 -19.32 -20.27 -5.73
C ALA A 156 -20.10 -20.09 -4.40
N ASP A 157 -21.42 -20.23 -4.44
CA ASP A 157 -22.30 -20.21 -3.26
C ASP A 157 -22.12 -21.51 -2.45
N ARG A 158 -20.97 -21.62 -1.80
CA ARG A 158 -20.59 -22.76 -0.96
C ARG A 158 -19.61 -22.34 0.13
N PRO A 159 -19.42 -23.17 1.17
CA PRO A 159 -18.34 -23.00 2.12
C PRO A 159 -16.96 -23.05 1.43
N SER A 160 -16.06 -22.18 1.90
CA SER A 160 -14.66 -22.19 1.50
C SER A 160 -13.93 -23.42 2.07
N THR A 161 -13.10 -24.06 1.27
CA THR A 161 -12.22 -25.15 1.70
C THR A 161 -11.08 -24.63 2.59
N TYR A 162 -10.31 -25.55 3.21
CA TYR A 162 -9.13 -25.15 3.96
C TYR A 162 -8.08 -24.43 3.08
N ASP A 163 -7.78 -24.98 1.90
CA ASP A 163 -6.76 -24.42 1.01
C ASP A 163 -7.17 -23.05 0.45
N GLU A 164 -8.45 -22.85 0.16
CA GLU A 164 -8.97 -21.53 -0.26
C GLU A 164 -8.82 -20.49 0.86
N ARG A 165 -9.17 -20.83 2.10
CA ARG A 165 -9.00 -19.92 3.25
C ARG A 165 -7.52 -19.64 3.52
N LEU A 166 -6.66 -20.63 3.34
CA LEU A 166 -5.21 -20.46 3.49
C LEU A 166 -4.64 -19.54 2.41
N SER A 167 -5.04 -19.75 1.17
CA SER A 167 -4.68 -18.90 0.03
C SER A 167 -5.16 -17.46 0.26
N LEU A 168 -6.44 -17.29 0.58
CA LEU A 168 -7.03 -15.99 0.91
C LEU A 168 -6.25 -15.27 2.02
N CYS A 169 -5.92 -15.96 3.12
CA CYS A 169 -5.12 -15.37 4.19
C CYS A 169 -3.77 -14.83 3.67
N LYS A 170 -3.03 -15.63 2.90
CA LYS A 170 -1.70 -15.24 2.40
C LYS A 170 -1.77 -14.07 1.42
N VAL A 171 -2.73 -14.11 0.50
CA VAL A 171 -2.94 -13.07 -0.51
C VAL A 171 -3.48 -11.79 0.12
N LEU A 172 -4.41 -11.86 1.08
CA LEU A 172 -4.92 -10.68 1.78
C LEU A 172 -3.83 -10.01 2.63
N LYS A 173 -2.91 -10.78 3.23
CA LYS A 173 -1.70 -10.22 3.85
C LYS A 173 -0.79 -9.52 2.84
N GLY A 174 -0.66 -10.08 1.64
CA GLY A 174 0.06 -9.43 0.54
C GLY A 174 -0.59 -8.13 0.12
N PHE A 175 -1.91 -8.15 0.02
CA PHE A 175 -2.69 -6.99 -0.32
C PHE A 175 -2.61 -5.89 0.74
N HIS A 176 -2.57 -6.26 2.02
CA HIS A 176 -2.32 -5.32 3.11
C HIS A 176 -0.99 -4.58 2.93
N VAL A 177 0.10 -5.32 2.69
CA VAL A 177 1.44 -4.74 2.44
C VAL A 177 1.42 -3.84 1.20
N ARG A 178 0.79 -4.28 0.12
CA ARG A 178 0.66 -3.48 -1.11
C ARG A 178 -0.17 -2.22 -0.88
N SER A 179 -1.27 -2.32 -0.14
CA SER A 179 -2.16 -1.21 0.17
C SER A 179 -1.49 -0.14 1.01
N ILE A 180 -0.56 -0.49 1.91
CA ILE A 180 0.29 0.49 2.59
C ILE A 180 1.14 1.28 1.59
N THR A 181 1.70 0.60 0.59
CA THR A 181 2.49 1.25 -0.47
C THR A 181 1.62 2.17 -1.32
N ILE A 182 0.43 1.71 -1.71
CA ILE A 182 -0.56 2.48 -2.48
C ILE A 182 -1.00 3.73 -1.70
N ASN A 183 -1.32 3.60 -0.41
CA ASN A 183 -1.68 4.71 0.46
C ASN A 183 -0.58 5.79 0.49
N ARG A 184 0.68 5.37 0.66
CA ARG A 184 1.83 6.29 0.64
C ARG A 184 1.98 6.99 -0.71
N ALA A 185 1.83 6.26 -1.81
CA ALA A 185 1.92 6.82 -3.16
C ALA A 185 0.81 7.83 -3.45
N ILE A 186 -0.44 7.51 -3.10
CA ILE A 186 -1.60 8.41 -3.29
C ILE A 186 -1.42 9.67 -2.43
N ALA A 187 -0.99 9.55 -1.18
CA ALA A 187 -0.71 10.70 -0.33
C ALA A 187 0.44 11.57 -0.87
N TYR A 188 1.52 10.95 -1.37
CA TYR A 188 2.63 11.66 -2.01
C TYR A 188 2.18 12.43 -3.25
N LEU A 189 1.36 11.81 -4.10
CA LEU A 189 0.77 12.44 -5.27
C LEU A 189 -0.17 13.60 -4.90
N ASN A 190 -1.05 13.41 -3.91
CA ASN A 190 -1.97 14.43 -3.42
C ASN A 190 -1.23 15.66 -2.86
N SER A 191 -0.11 15.46 -2.16
CA SER A 191 0.71 16.56 -1.62
C SER A 191 1.36 17.45 -2.70
N GLY A 192 1.40 17.00 -3.95
CA GLY A 192 2.10 17.69 -5.04
C GLY A 192 3.63 17.60 -4.99
N GLU A 193 4.20 16.90 -4.00
CA GLU A 193 5.66 16.81 -3.79
C GLU A 193 6.41 16.20 -4.98
N HIS A 194 5.76 15.31 -5.73
CA HIS A 194 6.27 14.72 -6.97
C HIS A 194 6.58 15.72 -8.11
N THR A 195 6.07 16.95 -8.04
CA THR A 195 6.28 18.00 -9.06
C THR A 195 7.37 19.00 -8.70
N LYS A 196 8.00 18.85 -7.52
CA LYS A 196 9.09 19.71 -7.04
C LYS A 196 10.45 19.23 -7.54
#